data_AF-A0A0D8IC25-F1
#
_entry.id   AF-A0A0D8IC25-F1
#
_cell.length_a   1.000
_cell.length_b   1.000
_cell.length_c   1.000
_cell.angle_alpha   90.00
_cell.angle_beta   90.00
_cell.angle_gamma   90.00
#
_symmetry.space_group_name_H-M   'P 1'
#
loop_
_entity.id
_entity.type
_entity.pdbx_description
1 polymer ?
#
loop_
_entity_poly.entity_id
_entity_poly.type
_entity_poly.pdbx_seq_one_letter_code
_entity_poly.pdbx_strand_id
1 'polypeptide(L)'
;MDSNKQDGKQGFDIWKYGQLIIVALIIFVGMKFVFPGGNSIFGPNEGTLSAAALEYYVENYGEIEDSEEVKAVVRNFGCHREVHIYKDGELIMKMIYANGQMQEIS
;
A
#
# COMPACT_ATOMS: atom_id res chain seq x y z
N MET A 1 14.51 -54.47 42.24
CA MET A 1 15.02 -53.20 42.81
C MET A 1 16.31 -52.97 42.05
N ASP A 2 16.47 -51.99 41.15
CA ASP A 2 15.92 -50.64 41.13
C ASP A 2 15.70 -50.10 39.71
N SER A 3 14.75 -49.17 39.68
CA SER A 3 14.26 -48.34 38.60
C SER A 3 15.36 -47.46 38.00
N ASN A 4 15.37 -47.26 36.67
CA ASN A 4 15.87 -46.00 36.13
C ASN A 4 15.01 -45.52 34.95
N LYS A 5 14.06 -44.65 35.29
CA LYS A 5 13.34 -43.78 34.36
C LYS A 5 14.37 -42.86 33.69
N GLN A 6 14.54 -42.97 32.38
CA GLN A 6 15.13 -41.87 31.61
C GLN A 6 14.04 -40.84 31.35
N ASP A 7 13.97 -39.91 32.30
CA ASP A 7 13.19 -38.68 32.23
C ASP A 7 13.73 -37.78 31.10
N GLY A 8 12.79 -37.08 30.48
CA GLY A 8 12.97 -36.43 29.19
C GLY A 8 13.92 -35.23 29.19
N LYS A 9 14.47 -34.98 27.99
CA LYS A 9 14.77 -33.64 27.50
C LYS A 9 14.54 -33.63 25.99
N GLN A 10 13.32 -33.31 25.58
CA GLN A 10 13.09 -32.73 24.25
C GLN A 10 13.79 -31.37 24.24
N GLY A 11 15.07 -31.37 23.86
CA GLY A 11 15.80 -30.16 23.56
C GLY A 11 15.15 -29.53 22.34
N PHE A 12 14.20 -28.64 22.58
CA PHE A 12 13.58 -27.82 21.56
C PHE A 12 14.73 -27.10 20.83
N ASP A 13 14.94 -27.42 19.55
CA ASP A 13 16.00 -26.87 18.70
C ASP A 13 15.74 -25.38 18.42
N ILE A 14 15.77 -24.54 19.45
CA ILE A 14 15.53 -23.08 19.41
C ILE A 14 16.45 -22.41 18.38
N TRP A 15 17.63 -23.00 18.16
CA TRP A 15 18.62 -22.50 17.20
C TRP A 15 18.19 -22.63 15.73
N LYS A 16 17.41 -23.67 15.38
CA LYS A 16 16.84 -23.82 14.02
C LYS A 16 15.70 -22.82 13.77
N TYR A 17 14.92 -22.50 14.80
CA TYR A 17 13.83 -21.52 14.69
C TYR A 17 14.35 -20.08 14.63
N GLY A 18 15.47 -19.77 15.29
CA GLY A 18 16.10 -18.45 15.19
C GLY A 18 16.46 -18.09 13.75
N GLN A 19 17.00 -19.03 12.98
CA GLN A 19 17.35 -18.80 11.58
C GLN A 19 16.11 -18.62 10.69
N LEU A 20 15.04 -19.39 10.92
CA LEU A 20 13.79 -19.24 10.18
C LEU A 20 13.12 -17.88 10.42
N ILE A 21 13.15 -17.37 11.66
CA ILE A 21 12.60 -16.05 12.00
C ILE A 21 13.38 -14.94 11.29
N ILE A 22 14.70 -15.04 11.23
CA ILE A 22 15.55 -14.05 10.53
C ILE A 22 15.27 -14.05 9.03
N VAL A 23 15.17 -15.23 8.40
CA VAL A 23 14.85 -15.34 6.97
C VAL A 23 13.45 -14.78 6.68
N ALA A 24 12.46 -15.09 7.52
CA ALA A 24 11.11 -14.55 7.39
C ALA A 24 11.09 -13.02 7.53
N LEU A 25 11.89 -12.45 8.45
CA LEU A 25 12.05 -11.01 8.63
C LEU A 25 12.65 -10.33 7.39
N ILE A 26 13.70 -10.93 6.81
CA ILE A 26 14.33 -10.40 5.60
C ILE A 26 13.37 -10.43 4.42
N ILE A 27 12.61 -11.51 4.26
CA ILE A 27 11.57 -11.60 3.22
C ILE A 27 10.46 -10.58 3.48
N PHE A 28 10.02 -10.42 4.73
CA PHE A 28 8.96 -9.47 5.08
C PHE A 28 9.37 -8.01 4.85
N VAL A 29 10.60 -7.64 5.24
CA VAL A 29 11.16 -6.30 5.00
C VAL A 29 11.45 -6.10 3.50
N GLY A 30 11.96 -7.12 2.81
CA GLY A 30 12.20 -7.08 1.37
C GLY A 30 10.90 -6.96 0.55
N MET A 31 9.83 -7.64 0.96
CA MET A 31 8.51 -7.52 0.33
C MET A 31 7.95 -6.10 0.43
N LYS A 32 8.21 -5.38 1.54
CA LYS A 32 7.84 -3.97 1.68
C LYS A 32 8.60 -3.05 0.72
N PHE A 33 9.80 -3.45 0.27
CA PHE A 33 10.65 -2.67 -0.63
C PHE A 33 10.43 -2.99 -2.11
N VAL A 34 10.08 -4.24 -2.44
CA VAL A 34 9.79 -4.68 -3.82
C VAL A 34 8.35 -4.38 -4.24
N PHE A 35 7.41 -4.28 -3.28
CA PHE A 35 6.01 -3.92 -3.54
C PHE A 35 5.61 -2.67 -2.74
N PRO A 36 6.04 -1.46 -3.14
CA PRO A 36 5.49 -0.21 -2.60
C PRO A 36 4.09 0.00 -3.19
N GLY A 37 3.07 -0.70 -2.67
CA GLY A 37 1.72 -0.55 -3.22
C GLY A 37 0.61 -1.46 -2.68
N GLY A 38 0.83 -2.14 -1.56
CA GLY A 38 -0.11 -3.12 -1.02
C GLY A 38 -1.02 -2.63 0.10
N ASN A 39 -1.37 -1.34 0.17
CA ASN A 39 -2.38 -0.84 1.11
C ASN A 39 -3.63 -0.41 0.33
N SER A 40 -4.42 -1.40 -0.11
CA SER A 40 -5.77 -1.17 -0.62
C SER A 40 -6.69 -0.73 0.55
N ILE A 41 -6.67 0.58 0.82
CA ILE A 41 -7.58 1.30 1.75
C ILE A 41 -8.83 1.83 1.00
N PHE A 42 -9.04 1.49 -0.28
CA PHE A 42 -10.11 2.09 -1.08
C PHE A 42 -11.09 1.04 -1.62
N GLY A 43 -12.37 1.27 -1.35
CA GLY A 43 -13.49 0.36 -1.62
C GLY A 43 -13.76 0.09 -3.11
N PRO A 44 -14.69 -0.84 -3.41
CA PRO A 44 -14.68 -1.67 -4.63
C PRO A 44 -14.90 -0.98 -5.97
N ASN A 45 -15.14 0.33 -6.01
CA ASN A 45 -15.35 1.10 -7.26
C ASN A 45 -14.77 2.53 -7.23
N GLU A 46 -14.35 3.03 -6.07
CA GLU A 46 -13.69 4.34 -5.93
C GLU A 46 -12.16 4.20 -5.99
N GLY A 47 -11.64 3.02 -5.66
CA GLY A 47 -10.20 2.75 -5.67
C GLY A 47 -9.58 2.85 -7.07
N THR A 48 -10.29 2.51 -8.14
CA THR A 48 -9.71 2.47 -9.49
C THR A 48 -9.51 3.86 -10.09
N LEU A 49 -10.50 4.75 -10.00
CA LEU A 49 -10.39 6.13 -10.49
C LEU A 49 -9.47 6.99 -9.62
N SER A 50 -9.51 6.79 -8.30
CA SER A 50 -8.60 7.48 -7.38
C SER A 50 -7.15 7.05 -7.63
N ALA A 51 -6.91 5.75 -7.82
CA ALA A 51 -5.58 5.24 -8.14
C ALA A 51 -5.09 5.74 -9.51
N ALA A 52 -5.93 5.70 -10.56
CA ALA A 52 -5.56 6.20 -11.88
C ALA A 52 -5.25 7.71 -11.88
N ALA A 53 -5.95 8.50 -11.07
CA ALA A 53 -5.65 9.92 -10.91
C ALA A 53 -4.33 10.17 -10.17
N LEU A 54 -4.06 9.38 -9.11
CA LEU A 54 -2.78 9.46 -8.40
C LEU A 54 -1.62 9.01 -9.28
N GLU A 55 -1.80 7.94 -10.06
CA GLU A 55 -0.81 7.47 -11.03
C GLU A 55 -0.51 8.56 -12.05
N TYR A 56 -1.54 9.16 -12.67
CA TYR A 56 -1.35 10.30 -13.58
C TYR A 56 -0.61 11.45 -12.90
N TYR A 57 -0.96 11.79 -11.67
CA TYR A 57 -0.32 12.87 -10.93
C TYR A 57 1.16 12.59 -10.68
N VAL A 58 1.50 11.38 -10.23
CA VAL A 58 2.91 10.98 -10.01
C VAL A 58 3.68 10.93 -11.33
N GLU A 59 3.09 10.43 -12.41
CA GLU A 59 3.75 10.37 -13.72
C GLU A 59 4.04 11.76 -14.32
N ASN A 60 3.12 12.72 -14.14
CA ASN A 60 3.24 14.05 -14.76
C ASN A 60 3.94 15.08 -13.86
N TYR A 61 3.83 14.94 -12.54
CA TYR A 61 4.31 15.93 -11.56
C TYR A 61 5.40 15.41 -10.63
N GLY A 62 5.67 14.10 -10.64
CA GLY A 62 7.00 13.53 -10.33
C GLY A 62 7.53 13.61 -8.90
N GLU A 63 6.91 14.33 -7.98
CA GLU A 63 7.47 14.54 -6.64
C GLU A 63 6.35 14.49 -5.57
N ILE A 64 6.21 13.34 -4.93
CA ILE A 64 5.59 13.24 -3.61
C ILE A 64 6.77 13.09 -2.65
N GLU A 65 7.14 14.15 -1.94
CA GLU A 65 8.13 14.00 -0.88
C GLU A 65 7.56 13.09 0.21
N ASP A 66 8.41 12.29 0.88
CA ASP A 66 7.98 11.31 1.89
C ASP A 66 7.14 11.91 3.05
N SER A 67 7.11 13.24 3.18
CA SER A 67 6.33 13.99 4.18
C SER A 67 5.01 14.57 3.67
N GLU A 68 4.72 14.51 2.36
CA GLU A 68 3.54 15.15 1.77
C GLU A 68 2.36 14.19 1.70
N GLU A 69 1.22 14.58 2.26
CA GLU A 69 -0.01 13.77 2.16
C GLU A 69 -0.74 14.13 0.85
N VAL A 70 -0.53 13.31 -0.19
CA VAL A 70 -1.29 13.42 -1.44
C VAL A 70 -2.47 12.46 -1.45
N LYS A 71 -3.67 12.99 -1.70
CA LYS A 71 -4.92 12.23 -1.66
C LYS A 71 -5.82 12.54 -2.85
N ALA A 72 -6.26 11.50 -3.56
CA ALA A 72 -7.32 11.62 -4.55
C ALA A 72 -8.70 11.33 -3.93
N VAL A 73 -9.69 12.15 -4.27
CA VAL A 73 -11.08 12.02 -3.84
C VAL A 73 -11.99 12.09 -5.05
N VAL A 74 -12.77 11.05 -5.30
CA VAL A 74 -13.77 11.03 -6.37
C VAL A 74 -15.01 11.80 -5.92
N ARG A 75 -15.45 12.76 -6.74
CA ARG A 75 -16.69 13.53 -6.56
C ARG A 75 -17.65 13.22 -7.68
N ASN A 76 -18.92 13.02 -7.34
CA ASN A 76 -19.98 12.78 -8.31
C ASN A 76 -20.85 14.03 -8.44
N PHE A 77 -20.95 14.57 -9.65
CA PHE A 77 -21.73 15.76 -9.99
C PHE A 77 -23.02 15.43 -10.75
N GLY A 78 -23.43 14.15 -10.77
CA GLY A 78 -24.66 13.68 -11.41
C GLY A 78 -24.50 13.44 -12.91
N CYS A 79 -23.95 14.40 -13.66
CA CYS A 79 -23.66 14.24 -15.10
C CYS A 79 -22.27 13.68 -15.39
N HIS A 80 -21.32 13.83 -14.46
CA HIS A 80 -19.97 13.29 -14.57
C HIS A 80 -19.35 13.05 -13.19
N ARG A 81 -18.22 12.33 -13.19
CA ARG A 81 -17.39 12.14 -12.01
C ARG A 81 -16.07 12.87 -12.21
N GLU A 82 -15.65 13.58 -11.18
CA GLU A 82 -14.36 14.23 -11.13
C GLU A 82 -13.51 13.57 -10.05
N VAL A 83 -12.19 13.65 -10.21
CA VAL A 83 -11.23 13.26 -9.19
C VAL A 83 -10.48 14.49 -8.76
N HIS A 84 -10.54 14.79 -7.45
CA HIS A 84 -9.92 15.95 -6.84
C HIS A 84 -8.68 15.49 -6.10
N ILE A 85 -7.51 16.02 -6.45
CA ILE A 85 -6.24 15.68 -5.83
C ILE A 85 -5.90 16.79 -4.84
N TYR A 86 -5.70 16.38 -3.60
CA TYR A 86 -5.31 17.24 -2.49
C TYR A 86 -3.87 16.95 -2.11
N LYS A 87 -3.11 17.99 -1.80
CA LYS A 87 -1.77 17.92 -1.22
C LYS A 87 -1.77 18.71 0.07
N ASP A 88 -1.44 18.05 1.18
CA ASP A 88 -1.49 18.64 2.54
C ASP A 88 -2.84 19.29 2.89
N GLY A 89 -3.93 18.71 2.35
CA GLY A 89 -5.30 19.19 2.53
C GLY A 89 -5.73 20.32 1.58
N GLU A 90 -4.83 20.85 0.75
CA GLU A 90 -5.14 21.87 -0.25
C GLU A 90 -5.47 21.23 -1.61
N LEU A 91 -6.53 21.70 -2.27
CA LEU A 91 -6.91 21.19 -3.60
C LEU A 91 -5.93 21.73 -4.65
N ILE A 92 -5.07 20.86 -5.16
CA ILE A 92 -4.05 21.25 -6.14
C ILE A 92 -4.44 20.90 -7.57
N MET A 93 -5.36 19.95 -7.76
CA MET A 93 -5.75 19.51 -9.11
C MET A 93 -7.16 18.91 -9.14
N LYS A 94 -7.85 19.14 -10.25
CA LYS A 94 -9.12 18.48 -10.56
C LYS A 94 -8.96 17.75 -11.88
N MET A 95 -9.57 16.59 -11.96
CA MET A 95 -9.50 15.73 -13.14
C MET A 95 -10.87 15.17 -13.47
N ILE A 96 -11.10 14.86 -14.74
CA ILE A 96 -12.27 14.13 -15.22
C ILE A 96 -11.81 12.87 -15.95
N TYR A 97 -12.60 11.80 -15.82
CA TYR A 97 -12.41 10.60 -16.65
C TYR A 97 -13.37 10.66 -17.84
N ALA A 98 -12.82 10.87 -19.04
CA ALA A 98 -13.58 10.97 -20.27
C ALA A 98 -12.84 10.26 -21.41
N ASN A 99 -13.57 9.56 -22.28
CA ASN A 99 -13.02 8.81 -23.41
C ASN A 99 -11.93 7.79 -23.04
N GLY A 100 -12.06 7.18 -21.85
CA GLY A 100 -11.11 6.18 -21.38
C GLY A 100 -9.82 6.77 -20.77
N GLN A 101 -9.69 8.09 -20.69
CA GLN A 101 -8.49 8.79 -20.24
C GLN A 101 -8.79 9.77 -19.11
N MET A 102 -7.81 9.96 -18.23
CA MET A 102 -7.82 11.05 -17.24
C MET A 102 -7.43 12.35 -17.94
N GLN A 103 -8.19 13.41 -17.69
CA GLN A 103 -7.94 14.74 -18.24
C GLN A 103 -8.01 15.77 -17.11
N GLU A 104 -7.06 16.68 -17.07
CA GLU A 104 -7.09 17.81 -16.14
C GLU A 104 -8.20 18.79 -16.51
N ILE A 105 -8.84 19.36 -15.49
CA ILE A 105 -9.85 20.40 -15.65
C ILE A 105 -9.52 21.57 -14.73
N SER A 106 -9.71 22.79 -15.25
CA SER A 106 -9.41 24.05 -14.53
C SER A 106 -10.47 24.42 -13.51
#